data_AF-A0A3S2TXH6-F1
#
_entry.id   AF-A0A3S2TXH6-F1
#
_cell.length_a   1.000
_cell.length_b   1.000
_cell.length_c   1.000
_cell.angle_alpha   90.00
_cell.angle_beta   90.00
_cell.angle_gamma   90.00
#
_symmetry.space_group_name_H-M   'P 1'
#
loop_
_entity.id
_entity.type
_entity.pdbx_description
1 polymer ?
#
loop_
_entity_poly.entity_id
_entity_poly.type
_entity_poly.pdbx_seq_one_letter_code
_entity_poly.pdbx_strand_id
1 'polypeptide(L)'
;MDKEFLEQFDSLVTKYTELLLGADQEHLKKEVEIWMLYNHMAKSMPSLVKHWNGQFPEAKQQIVGMISEIKKLNDFQKQKTK
;
A
#
# COMPACT_ATOMS: atom_id res chain seq x y z
N MET A 1 12.19 -2.06 -19.00
CA MET A 1 11.96 -3.33 -18.27
C MET A 1 11.30 -4.28 -19.24
N ASP A 2 11.77 -5.51 -19.30
CA ASP A 2 11.09 -6.55 -20.06
C ASP A 2 9.87 -7.07 -19.29
N LYS A 3 9.04 -7.84 -19.99
CA LYS A 3 7.79 -8.40 -19.46
C LYS A 3 8.04 -9.39 -18.33
N GLU A 4 9.08 -10.22 -18.46
CA GLU A 4 9.44 -11.25 -17.48
C GLU A 4 9.76 -10.63 -16.12
N PHE A 5 10.56 -9.56 -16.11
CA PHE A 5 10.87 -8.82 -14.89
C PHE A 5 9.61 -8.25 -14.22
N LEU A 6 8.69 -7.67 -15.00
CA LEU A 6 7.45 -7.10 -14.46
C LEU A 6 6.58 -8.17 -13.80
N GLU A 7 6.48 -9.36 -14.40
CA GLU A 7 5.75 -10.49 -13.83
C GLU A 7 6.41 -11.04 -12.56
N GLN A 8 7.74 -11.14 -12.55
CA GLN A 8 8.50 -11.54 -11.36
C GLN A 8 8.31 -10.56 -10.20
N PHE A 9 8.34 -9.25 -10.50
CA PHE A 9 8.12 -8.22 -9.49
C PHE A 9 6.67 -8.20 -9.00
N ASP A 10 5.69 -8.38 -9.89
CA ASP A 10 4.28 -8.49 -9.52
C ASP A 10 4.03 -9.68 -8.58
N SER A 11 4.70 -10.81 -8.82
CA SER A 11 4.65 -11.98 -7.94
C SER A 11 5.20 -11.66 -6.53
N LEU A 12 6.25 -10.84 -6.42
CA LEU A 12 6.78 -10.39 -5.13
C LEU A 12 5.76 -9.53 -4.38
N VAL A 13 5.14 -8.56 -5.05
CA VAL A 13 4.14 -7.66 -4.43
C VAL A 13 2.89 -8.45 -4.02
N THR A 14 2.46 -9.41 -4.84
CA THR A 14 1.36 -10.33 -4.53
C THR A 14 1.66 -11.13 -3.26
N LYS A 15 2.84 -11.77 -3.18
CA LYS A 15 3.22 -12.55 -1.99
C LYS A 15 3.38 -11.67 -0.75
N TYR A 16 3.92 -10.47 -0.90
CA TYR A 16 4.02 -9.52 0.20
C TYR A 16 2.64 -9.14 0.74
N THR A 17 1.67 -8.89 -0.14
CA THR A 17 0.28 -8.57 0.23
C THR A 17 -0.38 -9.74 0.97
N GLU A 18 -0.21 -10.96 0.45
CA GLU A 18 -0.70 -12.19 1.09
C GLU A 18 -0.14 -12.36 2.51
N LEU A 19 1.16 -12.21 2.69
CA LEU A 19 1.81 -12.34 4.00
C LEU A 19 1.40 -11.22 4.96
N LEU A 20 1.19 -10.01 4.44
CA LEU A 20 0.84 -8.84 5.23
C LEU A 20 -0.62 -8.87 5.71
N LEU A 21 -1.55 -9.28 4.85
CA LEU A 21 -3.00 -9.12 5.07
C LEU A 21 -3.75 -10.45 5.20
N GLY A 22 -3.10 -11.57 4.89
CA GLY A 22 -3.73 -12.88 4.82
C GLY A 22 -4.60 -13.10 3.58
N ALA A 23 -4.50 -12.22 2.58
CA ALA A 23 -5.25 -12.26 1.32
C ALA A 23 -4.44 -11.65 0.17
N ASP A 24 -4.65 -12.14 -1.04
CA ASP A 24 -3.90 -11.80 -2.27
C ASP A 24 -4.76 -11.12 -3.34
N GLN A 25 -5.94 -10.62 -2.95
CA GLN A 25 -6.89 -9.98 -3.86
C GLN A 25 -6.28 -8.75 -4.55
N GLU A 26 -6.56 -8.57 -5.83
CA GLU A 26 -5.94 -7.52 -6.65
C GLU A 26 -6.15 -6.09 -6.10
N HIS A 27 -7.32 -5.82 -5.52
CA HIS A 27 -7.58 -4.52 -4.89
C HIS A 27 -6.69 -4.28 -3.65
N LEU A 28 -6.46 -5.31 -2.83
CA LEU A 28 -5.58 -5.21 -1.66
C LEU A 28 -4.12 -4.98 -2.08
N LYS A 29 -3.68 -5.65 -3.15
CA LYS A 29 -2.37 -5.41 -3.76
C LYS A 29 -2.22 -3.95 -4.16
N LYS A 30 -3.24 -3.38 -4.81
CA LYS A 30 -3.26 -1.97 -5.22
C LYS A 30 -3.21 -1.02 -4.03
N GLU A 31 -3.96 -1.29 -2.96
CA GLU A 31 -3.93 -0.47 -1.74
C GLU A 31 -2.55 -0.47 -1.07
N VAL A 32 -1.90 -1.64 -1.01
CA VAL A 32 -0.54 -1.80 -0.49
C VAL A 32 0.47 -1.03 -1.33
N GLU A 33 0.39 -1.10 -2.66
CA GLU A 33 1.24 -0.30 -3.57
C GLU A 33 1.08 1.21 -3.33
N ILE A 34 -0.18 1.70 -3.27
CA ILE A 34 -0.48 3.11 -3.02
C ILE A 34 0.10 3.53 -1.66
N TRP A 35 -0.10 2.71 -0.62
CA TRP A 35 0.43 2.98 0.72
C TRP A 35 1.96 3.08 0.71
N MET A 36 2.65 2.11 0.10
CA MET A 36 4.11 2.08 0.03
C MET A 36 4.65 3.30 -0.72
N LEU A 37 4.08 3.62 -1.88
CA LEU A 37 4.49 4.77 -2.69
C LEU A 37 4.20 6.09 -1.99
N TYR A 38 3.00 6.26 -1.43
CA TYR A 38 2.63 7.47 -0.70
C TYR A 38 3.55 7.69 0.51
N ASN A 39 3.82 6.64 1.29
CA ASN A 39 4.74 6.73 2.43
C ASN A 39 6.18 7.01 2.02
N HIS A 40 6.64 6.42 0.92
CA HIS A 40 7.96 6.71 0.39
C HIS A 40 8.06 8.19 -0.02
N MET A 41 7.10 8.69 -0.81
CA MET A 41 7.05 10.10 -1.23
C MET A 41 6.92 11.06 -0.05
N ALA A 42 6.15 10.70 0.99
CA ALA A 42 5.99 11.54 2.18
C ALA A 42 7.33 11.71 2.93
N LYS A 43 8.21 10.71 2.87
CA LYS A 43 9.54 10.74 3.48
C LYS A 43 10.60 11.36 2.57
N SER A 44 10.59 11.03 1.27
CA SER A 44 11.61 11.47 0.32
C SER A 44 11.35 12.87 -0.24
N MET A 45 10.08 13.28 -0.37
CA MET A 45 9.65 14.56 -0.91
C MET A 45 8.45 15.13 -0.12
N PRO A 46 8.63 15.50 1.16
CA PRO A 46 7.55 15.96 2.02
C PRO A 46 6.83 17.20 1.48
N SER A 47 7.54 18.13 0.83
CA SER A 47 6.95 19.31 0.21
C SER A 47 5.98 18.97 -0.92
N LEU A 48 6.29 17.95 -1.74
CA LEU A 48 5.42 17.47 -2.81
C LEU A 48 4.13 16.89 -2.24
N VAL A 49 4.25 15.98 -1.27
CA VAL A 49 3.08 15.35 -0.64
C VAL A 49 2.25 16.38 0.12
N LYS A 50 2.87 17.35 0.79
CA LYS A 50 2.15 18.46 1.45
C LYS A 50 1.37 19.31 0.46
N HIS A 51 1.96 19.64 -0.69
CA HIS A 51 1.28 20.39 -1.75
C HIS A 51 0.07 19.61 -2.29
N TRP A 52 0.27 18.36 -2.68
CA TRP A 52 -0.79 17.49 -3.19
C TRP A 52 -1.92 17.30 -2.17
N ASN A 53 -1.57 17.09 -0.89
CA ASN A 53 -2.55 16.99 0.20
C ASN A 53 -3.37 18.26 0.42
N GLY A 54 -2.81 19.44 0.14
CA GLY A 54 -3.53 20.71 0.20
C GLY A 54 -4.46 20.92 -0.99
N GLN A 55 -4.09 20.39 -2.16
CA GLN A 55 -4.91 20.44 -3.37
C GLN A 55 -6.08 19.45 -3.34
N PHE A 56 -5.88 18.27 -2.74
CA PHE A 56 -6.84 17.16 -2.73
C PHE A 56 -7.09 16.62 -1.31
N PRO A 57 -7.75 17.40 -0.44
CA PRO A 57 -7.96 17.01 0.96
C PRO A 57 -8.83 15.74 1.10
N GLU A 58 -9.81 15.51 0.24
CA GLU A 58 -10.64 14.29 0.25
C GLU A 58 -9.81 13.06 -0.14
N ALA A 59 -8.97 13.17 -1.17
CA ALA A 59 -8.09 12.08 -1.59
C ALA A 59 -7.07 11.72 -0.49
N LYS A 60 -6.55 12.72 0.23
CA LYS A 60 -5.75 12.50 1.43
C LYS A 60 -6.52 11.69 2.49
N GLN A 61 -7.79 12.02 2.75
CA GLN A 61 -8.61 11.26 3.70
C GLN A 61 -8.82 9.82 3.26
N GLN A 62 -9.02 9.58 1.96
CA GLN A 62 -9.10 8.22 1.41
C GLN A 62 -7.82 7.42 1.66
N ILE A 63 -6.64 8.02 1.44
CA ILE A 63 -5.36 7.37 1.74
C ILE A 63 -5.25 7.05 3.24
N VAL A 64 -5.63 7.96 4.14
CA VAL A 64 -5.61 7.70 5.59
C VAL A 64 -6.55 6.55 5.97
N GLY A 65 -7.75 6.49 5.40
CA GLY A 65 -8.70 5.40 5.59
C GLY A 65 -8.13 4.05 5.12
N MET A 66 -7.59 4.02 3.91
CA MET A 66 -6.93 2.85 3.32
C MET A 66 -5.78 2.33 4.20
N ILE A 67 -4.89 3.22 4.67
CA ILE A 67 -3.79 2.85 5.57
C ILE A 67 -4.30 2.28 6.89
N SER A 68 -5.41 2.81 7.39
CA SER A 68 -6.03 2.30 8.62
C SER A 68 -6.58 0.89 8.43
N GLU A 69 -7.16 0.58 7.28
CA GLU A 69 -7.67 -0.75 6.96
C GLU A 69 -6.53 -1.77 6.78
N ILE A 70 -5.48 -1.42 6.05
CA ILE A 70 -4.25 -2.23 5.93
C ILE A 70 -3.70 -2.60 7.32
N LYS A 71 -3.68 -1.65 8.27
CA LYS A 71 -3.23 -1.93 9.64
C LYS A 71 -4.14 -2.93 10.37
N LYS A 72 -5.46 -2.77 10.29
CA LYS A 72 -6.40 -3.71 10.92
C LYS A 72 -6.25 -5.11 10.37
N LEU A 73 -6.17 -5.26 9.05
CA LEU A 73 -6.00 -6.55 8.39
C LEU A 73 -4.67 -7.21 8.79
N ASN A 74 -3.59 -6.44 8.84
CA ASN A 74 -2.29 -6.94 9.31
C ASN A 74 -2.33 -7.39 10.78
N ASP A 75 -2.98 -6.61 11.65
CA ASP A 75 -3.10 -6.98 13.06
C ASP A 75 -3.98 -8.23 13.25
N PHE A 76 -5.00 -8.42 12.42
CA PHE A 76 -5.79 -9.65 12.37
C PHE A 76 -4.96 -10.84 11.85
N GLN A 77 -4.17 -10.64 10.79
CA GLN A 77 -3.29 -11.68 10.25
C GLN A 77 -2.25 -12.13 11.28
N LYS A 78 -1.62 -11.19 11.98
CA LYS A 78 -0.67 -11.49 13.08
C LYS A 78 -1.30 -12.30 14.21
N GLN A 79 -2.59 -12.10 14.50
CA GLN A 79 -3.29 -12.88 15.52
C GLN A 79 -3.57 -14.30 15.06
N LYS A 80 -3.81 -14.54 13.77
CA LYS A 80 -4.02 -15.87 13.20
C LYS A 80 -2.74 -16.70 13.07
N THR A 81 -1.61 -16.04 12.86
CA THR A 81 -0.31 -16.70 12.69
C THR A 81 0.47 -16.83 14.00
N LYS A 82 -0.13 -16.44 15.13
CA LYS A 82 0.39 -16.68 16.48
C LYS A 82 -0.12 -18.02 17.01
#